data_AF-A0A1X7TSR8-F1
#
_entry.id   AF-A0A1X7TSR8-F1
#
_cell.length_a   1.000
_cell.length_b   1.000
_cell.length_c   1.000
_cell.angle_alpha   90.00
_cell.angle_beta   90.00
_cell.angle_gamma   90.00
#
_symmetry.space_group_name_H-M   'P 1'
#
loop_
_entity.id
_entity.type
_entity.pdbx_description
1 polymer ?
#
loop_
_entity_poly.entity_id
_entity_poly.type
_entity_poly.pdbx_seq_one_letter_code
_entity_poly.pdbx_strand_id
1 'polypeptide(L)'
;MPLHIRDSVVQPFKRAVKGRIKVKCNQSGIFMTTCDKLTKENGEDLVQSDIYVGNNVLFTEDDGKEYDAKTYEEPINTQALLNEASQLIKPNSTPTTSKQKIEDNDRELLIRIDRRLERIEKMLLNDKSKASADVAIDNEKYIYNETDLSKIPSSDAYSYGRILLDALFTKSEQKNGVLFETSKSKKKPLDINRVNLLLNCVDQRYKEYSLQKMRATLNQKCRDAKEVLVIQDDD
;
A
#
# COMPACT_ATOMS: atom_id res chain seq x y z
N MET A 1 16.24 32.47 -29.99
CA MET A 1 15.81 31.78 -28.77
C MET A 1 15.30 32.83 -27.78
N PRO A 2 14.07 32.72 -27.26
CA PRO A 2 13.69 33.39 -26.03
C PRO A 2 13.47 32.38 -24.88
N LEU A 3 13.83 32.84 -23.68
CA LEU A 3 13.90 32.12 -22.42
C LEU A 3 12.51 31.81 -21.82
N HIS A 4 12.48 30.71 -21.07
CA HIS A 4 11.37 30.13 -20.33
C HIS A 4 10.71 31.11 -19.36
N ILE A 5 9.37 31.12 -19.33
CA ILE A 5 8.60 31.44 -18.12
C ILE A 5 7.80 30.17 -17.81
N ARG A 6 8.26 29.40 -16.81
CA ARG A 6 7.48 28.32 -16.22
C ARG A 6 6.53 28.96 -15.21
N ASP A 7 5.24 28.87 -15.46
CA ASP A 7 4.21 29.15 -14.47
C ASP A 7 4.38 28.20 -13.28
N SER A 8 4.84 28.74 -12.15
CA SER A 8 4.85 28.04 -10.87
C SER A 8 3.41 27.86 -10.40
N VAL A 9 2.87 26.66 -10.59
CA VAL A 9 1.62 26.22 -9.97
C VAL A 9 1.87 26.07 -8.47
N VAL A 10 1.57 27.12 -7.70
CA VAL A 10 1.49 27.06 -6.24
C VAL A 10 0.32 26.14 -5.88
N GLN A 11 0.61 24.91 -5.45
CA GLN A 11 -0.42 24.04 -4.88
C GLN A 11 -0.91 24.65 -3.55
N PRO A 12 -2.23 24.72 -3.31
CA PRO A 12 -2.75 25.22 -2.04
C PRO A 12 -2.40 24.23 -0.93
N PHE A 13 -1.50 24.62 -0.04
CA PHE A 13 -1.19 23.89 1.18
C PHE A 13 -2.46 23.76 2.02
N LYS A 14 -2.94 22.52 2.21
CA LYS A 14 -4.11 22.26 3.06
C LYS A 14 -3.73 22.54 4.51
N ARG A 15 -4.25 23.64 5.06
CA ARG A 15 -4.18 23.97 6.49
C ARG A 15 -4.62 22.78 7.33
N ALA A 16 -3.94 22.57 8.44
CA ALA A 16 -4.29 21.60 9.45
C ALA A 16 -5.76 21.72 9.88
N VAL A 17 -6.49 20.60 9.92
CA VAL A 17 -7.89 20.57 10.37
C VAL A 17 -7.92 20.65 11.91
N LYS A 18 -8.91 21.38 12.48
CA LYS A 18 -9.13 21.52 13.93
C LYS A 18 -9.32 20.15 14.60
N GLY A 19 -8.25 19.56 15.11
CA GLY A 19 -8.24 18.38 15.96
C GLY A 19 -7.57 18.68 17.30
N ARG A 20 -7.87 17.87 18.33
CA ARG A 20 -7.08 17.88 19.58
C ARG A 20 -5.78 17.12 19.30
N ILE A 21 -4.65 17.81 19.44
CA ILE A 21 -3.31 17.28 19.21
C ILE A 21 -2.63 17.11 20.57
N LYS A 22 -2.01 15.95 20.79
CA LYS A 22 -1.19 15.75 21.98
C LYS A 22 0.22 16.25 21.68
N VAL A 23 0.71 17.15 22.53
CA VAL A 23 2.05 17.72 22.41
C VAL A 23 2.82 17.51 23.70
N LYS A 24 4.12 17.30 23.57
CA LYS A 24 5.08 17.25 24.66
C LYS A 24 5.86 18.56 24.65
N CYS A 25 5.54 19.45 25.58
CA CYS A 25 6.31 20.65 25.83
C CYS A 25 7.51 20.31 26.73
N ASN A 26 8.66 20.91 26.44
CA ASN A 26 9.86 20.71 27.25
C ASN A 26 9.73 21.27 28.68
N GLN A 27 8.82 22.23 28.91
CA GLN A 27 8.62 22.87 30.22
C GLN A 27 7.39 22.36 30.98
N SER A 28 6.29 22.09 30.27
CA SER A 28 4.97 21.80 30.90
C SER A 28 4.55 20.33 30.79
N GLY A 29 5.39 19.46 30.24
CA GLY A 29 5.09 18.03 30.07
C GLY A 29 4.16 17.75 28.89
N ILE A 30 3.43 16.63 28.94
CA ILE A 30 2.57 16.17 27.84
C ILE A 30 1.12 16.60 28.09
N PHE A 31 0.53 17.34 27.16
CA PHE A 31 -0.86 17.79 27.27
C PHE A 31 -1.55 17.83 25.90
N MET A 32 -2.88 17.98 25.91
CA MET A 32 -3.68 18.13 24.70
C MET A 32 -3.90 19.59 24.38
N THR A 33 -3.68 19.99 23.14
CA THR A 33 -3.93 21.34 22.63
C THR A 33 -4.64 21.30 21.28
N THR A 34 -4.99 22.45 20.73
CA THR A 34 -5.65 22.61 19.43
C THR A 34 -4.69 23.20 18.40
N CYS A 35 -4.90 22.90 17.12
CA CYS A 35 -4.08 23.45 16.02
C CYS A 35 -3.97 24.99 16.07
N ASP A 36 -5.01 25.68 16.52
CA ASP A 36 -5.06 27.15 16.59
C ASP A 36 -4.03 27.74 17.61
N LYS A 37 -3.50 26.91 18.52
CA LYS A 37 -2.47 27.29 19.50
C LYS A 37 -1.08 26.79 19.12
N LEU A 38 -0.93 26.29 17.89
CA LEU A 38 0.32 25.73 17.41
C LEU A 38 0.74 26.40 16.10
N THR A 39 2.02 26.75 16.02
CA THR A 39 2.63 27.39 14.85
C THR A 39 3.94 26.70 14.51
N LYS A 40 4.46 26.97 13.31
CA LYS A 40 5.83 26.56 12.97
C LYS A 40 6.84 27.54 13.58
N GLU A 41 8.10 27.10 13.68
CA GLU A 41 9.24 27.92 14.14
C GLU A 41 9.44 29.20 13.30
N ASN A 42 9.00 29.20 12.04
CA ASN A 42 9.06 30.36 11.14
C ASN A 42 7.82 31.28 11.23
N GLY A 43 6.89 31.03 12.16
CA GLY A 43 5.66 31.82 12.35
C GLY A 43 4.56 31.54 11.32
N GLU A 44 4.72 30.54 10.45
CA GLU A 44 3.68 30.14 9.50
C GLU A 44 2.62 29.23 10.12
N ASP A 45 1.44 29.22 9.50
CA ASP A 45 0.37 28.28 9.83
C ASP A 45 0.82 26.83 9.61
N LEU A 46 0.37 25.95 10.50
CA LEU A 46 0.58 24.52 10.36
C LEU A 46 -0.20 23.93 9.19
N VAL A 47 0.49 23.10 8.41
CA VAL A 47 -0.11 22.21 7.42
C VAL A 47 -0.32 20.83 8.03
N GLN A 48 -1.16 20.02 7.38
CA GLN A 48 -1.54 18.70 7.91
C GLN A 48 -0.34 17.79 8.22
N SER A 49 0.77 17.94 7.50
CA SER A 49 2.00 17.16 7.72
C SER A 49 2.77 17.57 8.97
N ASP A 50 2.60 18.80 9.47
CA ASP A 50 3.37 19.27 10.63
C ASP A 50 2.85 18.65 11.93
N ILE A 51 1.63 18.12 11.91
CA ILE A 51 0.97 17.49 13.05
C ILE A 51 1.37 16.00 13.20
N TYR A 52 2.16 15.44 12.27
CA TYR A 52 2.67 14.08 12.42
C TYR A 52 3.54 13.93 13.65
N VAL A 53 3.45 12.77 14.30
CA VAL A 53 4.14 12.44 15.55
C VAL A 53 5.65 12.62 15.42
N GLY A 54 6.26 13.31 16.38
CA GLY A 54 7.69 13.55 16.46
C GLY A 54 8.15 14.88 15.84
N ASN A 55 7.25 15.60 15.17
CA ASN A 55 7.57 16.91 14.60
C ASN A 55 7.63 18.01 15.66
N ASN A 56 8.52 18.97 15.45
CA ASN A 56 8.61 20.18 16.26
C ASN A 56 7.51 21.15 15.87
N VAL A 57 6.86 21.71 16.88
CA VAL A 57 5.85 22.76 16.76
C VAL A 57 6.06 23.76 17.89
N LEU A 58 5.80 25.03 17.63
CA LEU A 58 5.72 26.04 18.67
C LEU A 58 4.32 26.02 19.27
N PHE A 59 4.23 26.00 20.59
CA PHE A 59 2.99 26.12 21.32
C PHE A 59 2.87 27.51 21.94
N THR A 60 1.82 28.24 21.58
CA THR A 60 1.50 29.53 22.17
C THR A 60 0.44 29.35 23.25
N GLU A 61 0.81 29.67 24.49
CA GLU A 61 -0.10 29.63 25.64
C GLU A 61 -1.01 30.88 25.67
N ASP A 62 -2.08 30.86 26.47
CA ASP A 62 -3.06 31.95 26.52
C ASP A 62 -2.46 33.27 27.09
N ASP A 63 -1.28 33.20 27.70
CA ASP A 63 -0.49 34.35 28.15
C ASP A 63 0.43 34.94 27.05
N GLY A 64 0.39 34.37 25.84
CA GLY A 64 1.18 34.79 24.69
C GLY A 64 2.62 34.30 24.68
N LYS A 65 3.03 33.44 25.62
CA LYS A 65 4.37 32.83 25.59
C LYS A 65 4.41 31.64 24.64
N GLU A 66 5.52 31.52 23.93
CA GLU A 66 5.79 30.44 22.99
C GLU A 66 6.79 29.45 23.57
N TYR A 67 6.49 28.16 23.38
CA TYR A 67 7.31 27.06 23.89
C TYR A 67 7.56 26.01 22.81
N ASP A 68 8.77 25.47 22.80
CA ASP A 68 9.11 24.33 21.96
C ASP A 68 8.35 23.08 22.42
N ALA A 69 7.55 22.54 21.51
CA ALA A 69 6.78 21.33 21.74
C ALA A 69 6.98 20.32 20.61
N LYS A 70 6.82 19.05 20.93
CA LYS A 70 6.82 17.96 19.95
C LYS A 70 5.47 17.29 19.90
N THR A 71 4.94 17.03 18.72
CA THR A 71 3.74 16.21 18.56
C THR A 71 4.02 14.80 19.08
N TYR A 72 3.10 14.26 19.85
CA TYR A 72 3.26 13.00 20.57
C TYR A 72 2.05 12.11 20.34
N GLU A 73 2.26 10.81 20.16
CA GLU A 73 1.22 9.80 20.25
C GLU A 73 1.65 8.84 21.35
N GLU A 74 0.74 8.49 22.27
CA GLU A 74 1.10 7.54 23.32
C GLU A 74 1.48 6.21 22.67
N PRO A 75 2.60 5.59 23.09
CA PRO A 75 2.88 4.23 22.69
C PRO A 75 1.67 3.40 23.10
N ILE A 76 1.01 2.81 22.10
CA ILE A 76 -0.10 1.90 22.32
C ILE A 76 0.44 0.82 23.25
N ASN A 77 -0.04 0.79 24.49
CA ASN A 77 0.33 -0.24 25.45
C ASN A 77 -0.35 -1.54 25.01
N THR A 78 0.32 -2.25 24.10
CA THR A 78 -0.14 -3.53 23.55
C THR A 78 -0.42 -4.53 24.66
N GLN A 79 0.26 -4.43 25.81
CA GLN A 79 0.05 -5.29 26.97
C GLN A 79 -1.25 -4.95 27.71
N ALA A 80 -1.61 -3.68 27.83
CA ALA A 80 -2.91 -3.29 28.38
C ALA A 80 -4.06 -3.78 27.48
N LEU A 81 -3.92 -3.62 26.16
CA LEU A 81 -4.89 -4.13 25.19
C LEU A 81 -5.00 -5.65 25.19
N LEU A 82 -3.86 -6.36 25.30
CA LEU A 82 -3.83 -7.82 25.41
C LEU A 82 -4.45 -8.30 26.73
N ASN A 83 -4.27 -7.55 27.82
CA ASN A 83 -4.90 -7.86 29.11
C ASN A 83 -6.41 -7.61 29.09
N GLU A 84 -6.89 -6.54 28.46
CA GLU A 84 -8.33 -6.31 28.25
C GLU A 84 -8.95 -7.39 27.35
N ALA A 85 -8.30 -7.71 26.23
CA ALA A 85 -8.73 -8.78 25.33
C ALA A 85 -8.74 -10.14 26.03
N SER A 86 -7.75 -10.42 26.88
CA SER A 86 -7.68 -11.67 27.66
C SER A 86 -8.76 -11.75 28.74
N GLN A 87 -9.23 -10.61 29.27
CA GLN A 87 -10.37 -10.59 30.20
C GLN A 87 -11.70 -10.85 29.50
N LEU A 88 -11.86 -10.40 28.25
CA LEU A 88 -13.05 -10.64 27.42
C LEU A 88 -13.19 -12.11 26.96
N ILE A 89 -12.09 -12.88 26.95
CA ILE A 89 -12.08 -14.28 26.48
C ILE A 89 -12.30 -15.28 27.64
N LYS A 90 -12.34 -14.85 28.90
CA LYS A 90 -12.63 -15.76 30.03
C LYS A 90 -14.09 -16.22 29.96
N PRO A 91 -14.38 -17.53 29.88
CA PRO A 91 -15.74 -18.05 29.96
C PRO A 91 -16.11 -18.12 31.44
N ASN A 92 -16.55 -17.01 32.02
CA ASN A 92 -17.49 -16.98 33.14
C ASN A 92 -17.75 -15.55 33.57
N SER A 93 -18.87 -15.01 33.09
CA SER A 93 -19.94 -14.41 33.90
C SER A 93 -20.84 -13.62 32.94
N THR A 94 -22.11 -13.99 32.91
CA THR A 94 -23.18 -13.37 32.12
C THR A 94 -23.15 -11.83 32.19
N PRO A 95 -23.23 -11.16 31.03
CA PRO A 95 -23.84 -9.85 30.95
C PRO A 95 -25.12 -9.96 30.13
N THR A 96 -26.25 -9.74 30.81
CA THR A 96 -27.50 -9.34 30.17
C THR A 96 -27.25 -7.97 29.52
N THR A 97 -26.80 -7.94 28.28
CA THR A 97 -26.66 -6.70 27.51
C THR A 97 -27.08 -6.98 26.08
N SER A 98 -27.99 -6.16 25.58
CA SER A 98 -28.83 -6.41 24.40
C SER A 98 -28.01 -6.72 23.14
N LYS A 99 -28.35 -7.85 22.49
CA LYS A 99 -27.72 -8.35 21.25
C LYS A 99 -27.65 -7.30 20.11
N GLN A 100 -28.59 -6.34 20.08
CA GLN A 100 -28.61 -5.27 19.07
C GLN A 100 -27.40 -4.32 19.14
N LYS A 101 -26.83 -4.07 20.32
CA LYS A 101 -25.77 -3.04 20.47
C LYS A 101 -24.39 -3.52 19.99
N ILE A 102 -24.20 -4.84 19.91
CA ILE A 102 -22.95 -5.47 19.45
C ILE A 102 -22.94 -5.53 17.92
N GLU A 103 -24.07 -5.89 17.30
CA GLU A 103 -24.22 -5.97 15.84
C GLU A 103 -24.03 -4.60 15.15
N ASP A 104 -24.52 -3.52 15.76
CA ASP A 104 -24.33 -2.16 15.22
C ASP A 104 -22.86 -1.72 15.28
N ASN A 105 -22.14 -2.08 16.34
CA ASN A 105 -20.72 -1.75 16.52
C ASN A 105 -19.83 -2.52 15.53
N ASP A 106 -20.12 -3.80 15.30
CA ASP A 106 -19.40 -4.64 14.34
C ASP A 106 -19.62 -4.15 12.90
N ARG A 107 -20.84 -3.71 12.58
CA ARG A 107 -21.17 -3.12 11.28
C ARG A 107 -20.45 -1.79 11.05
N GLU A 108 -20.34 -0.97 12.08
CA GLU A 108 -19.62 0.31 12.00
C GLU A 108 -18.11 0.12 11.86
N LEU A 109 -17.55 -0.91 12.50
CA LEU A 109 -16.16 -1.33 12.30
C LEU A 109 -15.91 -1.81 10.86
N LEU A 110 -16.80 -2.64 10.30
CA LEU A 110 -16.73 -3.09 8.91
C LEU A 110 -16.74 -1.91 7.92
N ILE A 111 -17.65 -0.95 8.12
CA ILE A 111 -17.71 0.28 7.30
C ILE A 111 -16.42 1.11 7.41
N ARG A 112 -15.80 1.17 8.61
CA ARG A 112 -14.52 1.86 8.81
C ARG A 112 -13.38 1.18 8.07
N ILE A 113 -13.36 -0.14 8.05
CA ILE A 113 -12.34 -0.94 7.35
C ILE A 113 -12.47 -0.73 5.84
N ASP A 114 -13.68 -0.81 5.28
CA ASP A 114 -13.91 -0.59 3.84
C ASP A 114 -13.46 0.80 3.39
N ARG A 115 -13.82 1.85 4.15
CA ARG A 115 -13.39 3.23 3.87
C ARG A 115 -11.88 3.44 3.98
N ARG A 116 -11.19 2.60 4.76
CA ARG A 116 -9.73 2.66 4.92
C ARG A 116 -9.05 1.92 3.77
N LEU A 117 -9.61 0.80 3.33
CA LEU A 117 -9.16 0.07 2.13
C LEU A 117 -9.29 0.93 0.87
N GLU A 118 -10.42 1.61 0.67
CA GLU A 118 -10.60 2.54 -0.47
C GLU A 118 -9.59 3.68 -0.48
N ARG A 119 -9.22 4.20 0.71
CA ARG A 119 -8.19 5.24 0.84
C ARG A 119 -6.81 4.73 0.45
N ILE A 120 -6.45 3.53 0.90
CA ILE A 120 -5.18 2.90 0.55
C ILE A 120 -5.11 2.63 -0.95
N GLU A 121 -6.19 2.12 -1.55
CA GLU A 121 -6.26 1.89 -3.00
C GLU A 121 -6.07 3.20 -3.79
N LYS A 122 -6.72 4.29 -3.37
CA LYS A 122 -6.51 5.62 -3.97
C LYS A 122 -5.09 6.15 -3.80
N MET A 123 -4.45 5.91 -2.66
CA MET A 123 -3.05 6.30 -2.46
C MET A 123 -2.11 5.52 -3.39
N LEU A 124 -2.32 4.21 -3.53
CA LEU A 124 -1.52 3.36 -4.42
C LEU A 124 -1.71 3.73 -5.90
N LEU A 125 -2.91 4.14 -6.32
CA LEU A 125 -3.15 4.64 -7.68
C LEU A 125 -2.48 6.00 -7.94
N ASN A 126 -2.39 6.87 -6.93
CA ASN A 126 -1.71 8.16 -7.05
C ASN A 126 -0.17 8.04 -7.03
N ASP A 127 0.40 7.04 -6.35
CA ASP A 127 1.85 6.83 -6.35
C ASP A 127 2.37 6.28 -7.70
N LYS A 128 1.56 5.52 -8.43
CA LYS A 128 1.89 5.09 -9.80
C LYS A 128 1.98 6.23 -10.81
N SER A 129 1.38 7.39 -10.53
CA SER A 129 1.39 8.56 -11.43
C SER A 129 2.53 9.55 -11.15
N LYS A 130 3.36 9.32 -10.13
CA LYS A 130 4.57 10.13 -9.83
C LYS A 130 5.90 9.41 -10.04
N ALA A 131 5.91 8.11 -10.35
CA ALA A 131 7.12 7.33 -10.58
C ALA A 131 7.62 7.36 -12.03
N SER A 132 7.52 8.50 -12.74
CA SER A 132 8.12 8.67 -14.08
C SER A 132 8.96 9.93 -14.23
N ALA A 133 9.74 10.27 -13.21
CA ALA A 133 10.84 11.21 -13.35
C ALA A 133 12.09 10.62 -12.69
N ASP A 134 13.06 10.29 -13.54
CA ASP A 134 14.48 10.09 -13.24
C ASP A 134 14.86 9.00 -12.21
N VAL A 135 14.78 7.74 -12.64
CA VAL A 135 15.64 6.69 -12.09
C VAL A 135 16.34 6.00 -13.26
N ALA A 136 17.65 6.21 -13.34
CA ALA A 136 18.55 5.43 -14.18
C ALA A 136 18.29 3.94 -13.90
N ILE A 137 17.90 3.21 -14.95
CA ILE A 137 17.51 1.81 -14.85
C ILE A 137 18.77 0.98 -14.62
N ASP A 138 19.01 0.57 -13.38
CA ASP A 138 19.88 -0.56 -13.09
C ASP A 138 19.27 -1.80 -13.77
N ASN A 139 19.91 -2.24 -14.85
CA ASN A 139 19.50 -3.37 -15.69
C ASN A 139 19.63 -4.73 -14.97
N GLU A 140 20.08 -4.76 -13.72
CA GLU A 140 20.23 -6.00 -12.93
C GLU A 140 18.89 -6.54 -12.38
N LYS A 141 17.82 -5.72 -12.36
CA LYS A 141 16.55 -6.08 -11.69
C LYS A 141 15.73 -7.17 -12.41
N TYR A 142 16.05 -7.50 -13.66
CA TYR A 142 15.23 -8.37 -14.51
C TYR A 142 15.95 -9.63 -15.01
N ILE A 143 17.07 -9.99 -14.38
CA ILE A 143 17.76 -11.25 -14.65
C ILE A 143 17.10 -12.35 -13.80
N TYR A 144 16.63 -13.41 -14.45
CA TYR A 144 16.09 -14.60 -13.78
C TYR A 144 16.68 -15.86 -14.41
N ASN A 145 17.29 -16.74 -13.61
CA ASN A 145 18.00 -17.93 -14.08
C ASN A 145 18.93 -17.64 -15.27
N GLU A 146 19.82 -16.66 -15.12
CA GLU A 146 20.78 -16.22 -16.16
C GLU A 146 20.15 -15.66 -17.44
N THR A 147 18.81 -15.54 -17.48
CA THR A 147 18.07 -14.98 -18.61
C THR A 147 17.68 -13.54 -18.31
N ASP A 148 18.08 -12.61 -19.18
CA ASP A 148 17.62 -11.23 -19.13
C ASP A 148 16.20 -11.13 -19.70
N LEU A 149 15.21 -11.02 -18.81
CA LEU A 149 13.80 -11.00 -19.17
C LEU A 149 13.45 -9.80 -20.05
N SER A 150 14.17 -8.68 -19.93
CA SER A 150 13.92 -7.44 -20.68
C SER A 150 14.21 -7.59 -22.18
N LYS A 151 15.14 -8.46 -22.54
CA LYS A 151 15.62 -8.66 -23.91
C LYS A 151 14.80 -9.67 -24.70
N ILE A 152 13.84 -10.36 -24.08
CA ILE A 152 13.02 -11.38 -24.74
C ILE A 152 12.20 -10.73 -25.87
N PRO A 153 12.30 -11.18 -27.13
CA PRO A 153 11.57 -10.56 -28.23
C PRO A 153 10.06 -10.85 -28.13
N SER A 154 9.24 -9.81 -28.35
CA SER A 154 7.78 -9.93 -28.47
C SER A 154 7.21 -8.75 -29.26
N SER A 155 6.13 -9.02 -30.00
CA SER A 155 5.36 -8.05 -30.78
C SER A 155 4.42 -7.20 -29.93
N ASP A 156 3.85 -7.79 -28.88
CA ASP A 156 2.81 -7.15 -28.07
C ASP A 156 2.89 -7.56 -26.59
N ALA A 157 2.23 -6.80 -25.72
CA ALA A 157 2.24 -6.98 -24.28
C ALA A 157 1.73 -8.37 -23.86
N TYR A 158 0.70 -8.90 -24.52
CA TYR A 158 0.06 -10.16 -24.15
C TYR A 158 0.94 -11.35 -24.54
N SER A 159 1.51 -11.32 -25.73
CA SER A 159 2.51 -12.30 -26.17
C SER A 159 3.76 -12.25 -25.28
N TYR A 160 4.19 -11.05 -24.89
CA TYR A 160 5.35 -10.89 -24.00
C TYR A 160 5.09 -11.49 -22.63
N GLY A 161 3.94 -11.17 -22.02
CA GLY A 161 3.53 -11.77 -20.75
C GLY A 161 3.45 -13.30 -20.81
N ARG A 162 3.00 -13.87 -21.94
CA ARG A 162 2.99 -15.32 -22.15
C ARG A 162 4.40 -15.91 -22.23
N ILE A 163 5.35 -15.26 -22.89
CA ILE A 163 6.73 -15.76 -22.98
C ILE A 163 7.41 -15.66 -21.62
N LEU A 164 7.21 -14.55 -20.91
CA LEU A 164 7.69 -14.38 -19.53
C LEU A 164 7.11 -15.44 -18.59
N LEU A 165 5.86 -15.86 -18.80
CA LEU A 165 5.26 -16.94 -18.03
C LEU A 165 6.03 -18.25 -18.19
N ASP A 166 6.48 -18.58 -19.39
CA ASP A 166 7.25 -19.81 -19.65
C ASP A 166 8.69 -19.70 -19.13
N ALA A 167 9.29 -18.51 -19.20
CA ALA A 167 10.62 -18.24 -18.66
C ALA A 167 10.63 -18.31 -17.13
N LEU A 168 9.56 -17.81 -16.50
CA LEU A 168 9.45 -17.74 -15.05
C LEU A 168 8.91 -19.01 -14.45
N PHE A 169 7.98 -19.74 -15.09
CA PHE A 169 7.26 -20.87 -14.50
C PHE A 169 7.32 -22.15 -15.32
N THR A 170 7.56 -23.26 -14.62
CA THR A 170 7.54 -24.59 -15.23
C THR A 170 6.12 -24.96 -15.67
N LYS A 171 6.00 -25.83 -16.69
CA LYS A 171 4.69 -26.32 -17.15
C LYS A 171 3.88 -27.01 -16.05
N SER A 172 4.55 -27.69 -15.12
CA SER A 172 3.90 -28.32 -13.96
C SER A 172 3.31 -27.28 -13.00
N GLU A 173 4.05 -26.21 -12.70
CA GLU A 173 3.53 -25.09 -11.91
C GLU A 173 2.35 -24.40 -12.61
N GLN A 174 2.45 -24.15 -13.92
CA GLN A 174 1.37 -23.54 -14.68
C GLN A 174 0.08 -24.40 -14.70
N LYS A 175 0.22 -25.72 -14.80
CA LYS A 175 -0.90 -26.68 -14.79
C LYS A 175 -1.57 -26.78 -13.42
N ASN A 176 -0.77 -26.82 -12.35
CA ASN A 176 -1.24 -27.04 -10.99
C ASN A 176 -1.60 -25.75 -10.24
N GLY A 177 -1.12 -24.62 -10.75
CA GLY A 177 -1.32 -23.30 -10.17
C GLY A 177 -2.35 -22.44 -10.90
N VAL A 178 -2.68 -21.30 -10.31
CA VAL A 178 -3.38 -20.19 -10.97
C VAL A 178 -2.60 -18.91 -10.70
N LEU A 179 -2.48 -18.06 -11.72
CA LEU A 179 -1.68 -16.84 -11.62
C LEU A 179 -2.32 -15.77 -10.75
N PHE A 180 -3.66 -15.67 -10.81
CA PHE A 180 -4.46 -14.80 -9.94
C PHE A 180 -5.58 -15.62 -9.32
N GLU A 181 -5.66 -15.62 -7.99
CA GLU A 181 -6.73 -16.33 -7.28
C GLU A 181 -8.11 -15.93 -7.82
N THR A 182 -8.95 -16.94 -8.02
CA THR A 182 -10.35 -16.74 -8.36
C THR A 182 -11.17 -17.55 -7.38
N SER A 183 -12.29 -17.01 -6.93
CA SER A 183 -13.25 -17.67 -6.03
C SER A 183 -13.76 -19.03 -6.53
N LYS A 184 -13.51 -19.35 -7.81
CA LYS A 184 -13.94 -20.59 -8.47
C LYS A 184 -12.86 -21.68 -8.50
N SER A 185 -11.60 -21.37 -8.21
CA SER A 185 -10.48 -22.32 -8.35
C SER A 185 -9.95 -22.77 -6.98
N LYS A 186 -9.79 -24.08 -6.80
CA LYS A 186 -9.11 -24.67 -5.63
C LYS A 186 -7.60 -24.82 -5.83
N LYS A 187 -7.07 -24.45 -7.00
CA LYS A 187 -5.64 -24.53 -7.32
C LYS A 187 -4.85 -23.50 -6.51
N LYS A 188 -3.64 -23.85 -6.12
CA LYS A 188 -2.75 -22.95 -5.38
C LYS A 188 -2.35 -21.76 -6.27
N PRO A 189 -2.20 -20.56 -5.69
CA PRO A 189 -1.62 -19.44 -6.42
C PRO A 189 -0.17 -19.74 -6.80
N LEU A 190 0.26 -19.22 -7.94
CA LEU A 190 1.68 -19.18 -8.31
C LEU A 190 2.46 -18.22 -7.41
N ASP A 191 3.79 -18.40 -7.36
CA ASP A 191 4.66 -17.56 -6.54
C ASP A 191 4.48 -16.06 -6.85
N ILE A 192 4.04 -15.31 -5.84
CA ILE A 192 3.63 -13.90 -5.98
C ILE A 192 4.80 -13.02 -6.39
N ASN A 193 6.03 -13.32 -5.94
CA ASN A 193 7.20 -12.53 -6.28
C ASN A 193 7.54 -12.66 -7.77
N ARG A 194 7.52 -13.89 -8.31
CA ARG A 194 7.69 -14.16 -9.75
C ARG A 194 6.55 -13.57 -10.58
N VAL A 195 5.31 -13.58 -10.08
CA VAL A 195 4.18 -12.91 -10.75
C VAL A 195 4.38 -11.39 -10.81
N ASN A 196 4.83 -10.77 -9.72
CA ASN A 196 5.13 -9.34 -9.70
C ASN A 196 6.30 -8.98 -10.64
N LEU A 197 7.33 -9.83 -10.71
CA LEU A 197 8.43 -9.67 -11.65
C LEU A 197 7.93 -9.69 -13.11
N LEU A 198 7.03 -10.63 -13.45
CA LEU A 198 6.39 -10.70 -14.75
C LEU A 198 5.66 -9.40 -15.08
N LEU A 199 4.81 -8.92 -14.17
CA LEU A 199 4.02 -7.70 -14.41
C LEU A 199 4.89 -6.46 -14.53
N ASN A 200 5.93 -6.34 -13.71
CA ASN A 200 6.89 -5.23 -13.80
C ASN A 200 7.63 -5.22 -15.15
N CYS A 201 8.03 -6.40 -15.66
CA CYS A 201 8.64 -6.50 -16.99
C CYS A 201 7.70 -6.01 -18.09
N VAL A 202 6.41 -6.39 -18.01
CA VAL A 202 5.40 -5.95 -18.98
C VAL A 202 5.17 -4.44 -18.87
N ASP A 203 4.98 -3.92 -17.66
CA ASP A 203 4.74 -2.49 -17.40
C ASP A 203 5.89 -1.60 -17.89
N GLN A 204 7.13 -2.07 -17.74
CA GLN A 204 8.30 -1.33 -18.21
C GLN A 204 8.35 -1.22 -19.74
N ARG A 205 7.96 -2.30 -20.44
CA ARG A 205 8.07 -2.37 -21.91
C ARG A 205 6.83 -1.84 -22.63
N TYR A 206 5.65 -2.05 -22.05
CA TYR A 206 4.37 -1.69 -22.64
C TYR A 206 3.57 -0.84 -21.66
N LYS A 207 3.49 0.46 -21.95
CA LYS A 207 2.77 1.44 -21.11
C LYS A 207 1.25 1.34 -21.22
N GLU A 208 0.76 0.81 -22.34
CA GLU A 208 -0.68 0.72 -22.63
C GLU A 208 -1.08 -0.73 -22.90
N TYR A 209 -1.72 -1.35 -21.92
CA TYR A 209 -2.42 -2.61 -22.08
C TYR A 209 -3.53 -2.74 -21.05
N SER A 210 -4.58 -3.49 -21.38
CA SER A 210 -5.62 -3.82 -20.40
C SER A 210 -5.11 -4.88 -19.43
N LEU A 211 -4.98 -4.52 -18.15
CA LEU A 211 -4.64 -5.45 -17.07
C LEU A 211 -5.65 -6.60 -16.97
N GLN A 212 -6.95 -6.32 -17.15
CA GLN A 212 -7.98 -7.35 -17.14
C GLN A 212 -7.77 -8.37 -18.26
N LYS A 213 -7.46 -7.91 -19.47
CA LYS A 213 -7.13 -8.78 -20.61
C LYS A 213 -5.83 -9.55 -20.40
N MET A 214 -4.83 -8.94 -19.75
CA MET A 214 -3.58 -9.61 -19.38
C MET A 214 -3.84 -10.76 -18.40
N ARG A 215 -4.59 -10.50 -17.33
CA ARG A 215 -5.00 -11.51 -16.34
C ARG A 215 -5.73 -12.69 -17.00
N ALA A 216 -6.70 -12.38 -17.86
CA ALA A 216 -7.44 -13.42 -18.61
C ALA A 216 -6.49 -14.24 -19.50
N THR A 217 -5.58 -13.57 -20.21
CA THR A 217 -4.63 -14.20 -21.14
C THR A 217 -3.67 -15.14 -20.42
N LEU A 218 -3.09 -14.71 -19.29
CA LEU A 218 -2.14 -15.52 -18.51
C LEU A 218 -2.85 -16.69 -17.81
N ASN A 219 -4.03 -16.45 -17.23
CA ASN A 219 -4.82 -17.52 -16.63
C ASN A 219 -5.28 -18.55 -17.68
N GLN A 220 -5.63 -18.10 -18.89
CA GLN A 220 -5.96 -19.01 -19.99
C GLN A 220 -4.74 -19.87 -20.37
N LYS A 221 -3.56 -19.28 -20.44
CA LYS A 221 -2.33 -20.03 -20.72
C LYS A 221 -2.01 -21.07 -19.63
N CYS A 222 -2.18 -20.75 -18.34
CA CYS A 222 -2.06 -21.72 -17.25
C CYS A 222 -3.07 -22.88 -17.38
N ARG A 223 -4.29 -22.61 -17.87
CA ARG A 223 -5.28 -23.68 -18.13
C ARG A 223 -4.91 -24.55 -19.33
N ASP A 224 -4.33 -23.94 -20.36
CA ASP A 224 -3.93 -24.62 -21.59
C ASP A 224 -2.60 -25.37 -21.44
N ALA A 225 -1.89 -25.21 -20.32
CA ALA A 225 -0.65 -25.91 -20.02
C ALA A 225 -0.90 -27.43 -19.95
N LYS A 226 -0.46 -28.13 -21.01
CA LYS A 226 -0.42 -29.59 -21.09
C LYS A 226 1.00 -30.07 -20.80
N GLU A 227 1.13 -31.13 -20.00
CA GLU A 227 2.37 -31.90 -19.96
C GLU A 227 2.56 -32.56 -21.33
N VAL A 228 3.72 -32.34 -21.94
CA VAL A 228 4.18 -33.21 -23.01
C VAL A 228 4.57 -34.50 -22.30
N LEU A 229 3.74 -35.54 -22.42
CA LEU A 229 4.15 -36.90 -22.11
C LEU A 229 5.27 -37.22 -23.11
N VAL A 230 6.52 -37.13 -22.67
CA VAL A 230 7.63 -37.75 -23.38
C VAL A 230 7.40 -39.24 -23.20
N ILE A 231 6.82 -39.89 -24.20
CA ILE A 231 6.88 -41.33 -24.32
C ILE A 231 8.36 -41.60 -24.63
N GLN A 232 9.10 -42.09 -23.63
CA GLN A 232 10.38 -42.72 -23.90
C GLN A 232 10.03 -44.04 -24.58
N ASP A 233 10.22 -44.09 -25.89
CA ASP A 233 10.35 -45.37 -26.58
C ASP A 233 11.73 -45.92 -26.16
N ASP A 234 11.71 -46.93 -25.30
CA ASP A 234 12.88 -47.75 -24.97
C ASP A 234 13.21 -48.62 -26.21
N ASP A 235 14.31 -48.28 -26.90
CA ASP A 235 15.02 -49.17 -27.84
C ASP A 235 16.21 -49.85 -27.13
#